data_AF-M3HY42-F1
#
_entry.id   AF-M3HY42-F1
#
_cell.length_a   1.000
_cell.length_b   1.000
_cell.length_c   1.000
_cell.angle_alpha   90.00
_cell.angle_beta   90.00
_cell.angle_gamma   90.00
#
_symmetry.space_group_name_H-M   'P 1'
#
loop_
_entity.id
_entity.type
_entity.pdbx_description
1 polymer ?
#
loop_
_entity_poly.entity_id
_entity_poly.type
_entity_poly.pdbx_seq_one_letter_code
_entity_poly.pdbx_strand_id
1 'polypeptide(L)' 'MKDYIIRGGEQELPPPYQMKQVEFYSFCIQGNWNAIQSIVDRELNVPASERAHYHVFSDYLFLVFGKATIPCSR' A
#
# COMPACT_ATOMS: atom_id res chain seq x y z
N MET A 1 -3.51 -14.27 -8.99
CA MET A 1 -2.40 -13.36 -9.30
C MET A 1 -2.59 -13.01 -10.77
N LYS A 2 -2.95 -11.76 -11.12
CA LYS A 2 -3.32 -11.42 -12.51
C LYS A 2 -2.08 -11.57 -13.39
N ASP A 3 -2.18 -12.41 -14.41
CA ASP A 3 -1.07 -12.92 -15.21
C ASP A 3 -0.32 -11.82 -15.98
N TYR A 4 1.00 -11.77 -15.82
CA TYR A 4 1.94 -10.79 -16.43
C TYR A 4 2.66 -11.33 -17.67
N ILE A 5 2.10 -12.32 -18.36
CA ILE A 5 2.76 -12.93 -19.53
C ILE A 5 1.96 -12.59 -20.78
N ILE A 6 2.44 -11.59 -21.52
CA ILE A 6 2.04 -11.41 -22.91
C ILE A 6 2.75 -12.50 -23.73
N ARG A 7 2.02 -13.13 -24.66
CA ARG A 7 2.55 -14.23 -25.49
C ARG A 7 3.79 -13.77 -26.23
N GLY A 8 4.96 -14.24 -25.81
CA GLY A 8 6.26 -13.86 -26.39
C GLY A 8 7.46 -14.08 -25.46
N GLY A 9 7.23 -14.20 -24.14
CA GLY A 9 8.30 -14.50 -23.18
C GLY A 9 9.20 -13.30 -22.86
N GLU A 10 8.93 -12.12 -23.43
CA GLU A 10 9.62 -10.89 -23.07
C GLU A 10 8.99 -10.27 -21.82
N GLN A 11 9.82 -10.04 -20.82
CA GLN A 11 9.45 -9.28 -19.63
C GLN A 11 9.52 -7.80 -19.98
N GLU A 12 8.39 -7.20 -20.35
CA GLU A 12 8.32 -5.74 -20.44
C GLU A 12 8.43 -5.16 -19.03
N LEU A 13 9.44 -4.31 -18.81
CA LEU A 13 9.45 -3.45 -17.64
C LEU A 13 8.25 -2.49 -17.78
N PRO A 14 7.43 -2.32 -16.72
CA PRO A 14 6.35 -1.34 -16.79
C PRO A 14 6.96 0.02 -17.13
N PRO A 15 6.32 0.81 -18.02
CA PRO A 15 6.81 2.14 -18.33
C PRO A 15 6.95 2.95 -17.04
N PRO A 16 7.89 3.90 -16.96
CA PRO A 16 8.06 4.73 -15.77
C PRO A 16 6.71 5.33 -15.36
N TYR A 17 6.31 5.08 -14.12
CA TYR A 17 5.10 5.68 -13.59
C TYR A 17 5.31 7.19 -13.50
N GLN A 18 4.63 7.96 -14.36
CA GLN A 18 4.57 9.40 -14.19
C GLN A 18 3.64 9.72 -13.02
N MET A 19 4.24 10.15 -11.90
CA MET A 19 3.45 10.68 -10.79
C MET A 19 2.66 11.88 -11.27
N LYS A 20 1.32 11.78 -11.20
CA LYS A 20 0.44 12.92 -11.35
C LYS A 20 0.67 13.87 -10.17
N GLN A 21 0.40 15.16 -10.35
CA GLN A 21 0.42 16.11 -9.25
C GLN A 21 -0.67 15.71 -8.24
N VAL A 22 -0.25 15.22 -7.07
CA VAL A 22 -1.12 14.79 -5.98
C VAL A 22 -0.69 15.56 -4.73
N GLU A 23 -1.65 16.24 -4.11
CA GLU A 23 -1.45 16.84 -2.78
C GLU A 23 -1.78 15.79 -1.73
N PHE A 24 -0.88 15.59 -0.76
CA PHE A 24 -1.11 14.70 0.38
C PHE A 24 -1.38 15.49 1.64
N TYR A 25 -2.43 15.11 2.36
CA TYR A 25 -2.76 15.61 3.68
C TYR A 25 -2.62 14.44 4.65
N SER A 26 -1.68 14.52 5.58
CA SER A 26 -1.43 13.46 6.55
C SER A 26 -1.73 13.92 7.97
N PHE A 27 -2.36 13.03 8.74
CA PHE A 27 -2.61 13.22 10.17
C PHE A 27 -1.92 12.09 10.93
N CYS A 28 -1.02 12.45 11.84
CA CYS A 28 -0.46 11.50 12.79
C CYS A 28 -1.44 11.34 13.94
N ILE A 29 -1.90 10.12 14.18
CA ILE A 29 -2.81 9.78 15.25
C ILE A 29 -2.22 8.64 16.08
N GLN A 30 -2.56 8.59 17.37
CA GLN A 30 -2.30 7.42 18.19
C GLN A 30 -3.49 6.47 18.10
N GLY A 31 -3.23 5.23 17.71
CA GLY A 31 -4.21 4.17 17.59
C GLY A 31 -4.23 3.22 18.79
N ASN A 32 -5.09 2.21 18.72
CA ASN A 32 -5.10 1.12 19.68
C ASN A 32 -4.12 0.03 19.22
N TRP A 33 -3.02 -0.15 19.97
CA TRP A 33 -1.98 -1.13 19.67
C TRP A 33 -2.52 -2.54 19.33
N ASN A 34 -3.43 -3.05 20.17
CA ASN A 34 -4.00 -4.40 19.99
C ASN A 34 -4.84 -4.51 18.73
N ALA A 35 -5.60 -3.46 18.40
CA ALA A 35 -6.37 -3.41 17.16
C ALA A 35 -5.45 -3.40 15.92
N ILE A 36 -4.34 -2.65 15.97
CA ILE A 36 -3.35 -2.60 14.88
C ILE A 36 -2.68 -3.97 14.73
N GLN A 37 -2.26 -4.60 15.84
CA GLN A 37 -1.66 -5.93 15.79
C GLN A 37 -2.64 -6.96 15.23
N SER A 38 -3.92 -6.91 15.61
CA SER A 38 -4.95 -7.80 15.05
C SER A 38 -5.11 -7.64 13.53
N ILE A 39 -4.96 -6.42 12.99
CA ILE A 39 -4.97 -6.18 11.54
C ILE A 39 -3.71 -6.79 10.90
N VAL A 40 -2.53 -6.57 11.49
CA VAL A 40 -1.27 -7.16 11.01
C VAL A 40 -1.35 -8.69 11.01
N ASP A 41 -1.93 -9.27 12.05
CA ASP A 41 -2.09 -10.72 12.15
C ASP A 41 -2.98 -11.25 11.03
N ARG A 42 -4.12 -10.61 10.81
CA ARG A 42 -5.10 -11.03 9.79
C ARG A 42 -4.59 -10.83 8.37
N GLU A 43 -3.95 -9.70 8.07
CA GLU A 43 -3.61 -9.30 6.70
C GLU A 43 -2.21 -9.74 6.27
N LEU A 44 -1.27 -9.89 7.23
CA LEU A 44 0.13 -10.22 6.93
C LEU A 44 0.53 -11.59 7.48
N ASN A 45 0.30 -11.85 8.77
CA ASN A 45 0.79 -13.09 9.39
C ASN A 45 0.01 -14.34 8.92
N VAL A 46 -1.32 -14.26 8.83
CA VAL A 46 -2.15 -15.37 8.35
C VAL A 46 -1.76 -15.77 6.91
N PRO A 47 -1.68 -14.83 5.93
CA PRO A 47 -1.19 -15.18 4.60
C PRO A 47 0.26 -15.67 4.56
N ALA A 48 1.12 -15.19 5.47
CA ALA A 48 2.52 -15.61 5.53
C ALA A 48 2.71 -17.07 5.99
N SER A 49 1.70 -17.70 6.59
CA SER A 49 1.71 -19.13 6.96
C SER A 49 3.01 -19.55 7.65
N GLU A 50 3.36 -18.87 8.76
CA GLU A 50 4.55 -19.10 9.61
C GLU A 50 5.92 -18.80 8.96
N ARG A 51 5.96 -18.41 7.68
CA ARG A 51 7.23 -18.07 7.01
C ARG A 51 7.76 -16.70 7.42
N ALA A 52 6.88 -15.83 7.92
CA ALA A 52 7.23 -14.53 8.47
C ALA A 52 6.24 -14.16 9.58
N HIS A 53 6.75 -13.50 10.61
CA HIS A 53 5.96 -12.95 11.71
C HIS A 53 6.24 -11.46 11.84
N TYR A 54 5.21 -10.67 11.56
CA TYR A 54 5.20 -9.22 11.65
C TYR A 54 4.60 -8.80 12.99
N HIS A 55 5.30 -7.90 13.66
CA HIS A 55 4.84 -7.25 14.87
C HIS A 55 4.75 -5.75 14.66
N VAL A 56 3.69 -5.17 15.20
CA VAL A 56 3.55 -3.71 15.28
C VAL A 56 4.68 -3.18 16.16
N PHE A 57 5.37 -2.14 15.68
CA PHE A 57 6.46 -1.49 16.43
C PHE A 57 6.01 -0.18 17.08
N SER A 58 4.90 0.39 16.65
CA SER A 58 4.37 1.69 17.08
C SER A 58 2.86 1.72 16.95
N ASP A 59 2.15 2.34 17.89
CA ASP A 59 0.72 2.65 17.80
C ASP A 59 0.43 3.96 17.07
N TYR A 60 1.44 4.69 16.62
CA TYR A 60 1.25 5.88 15.80
C TYR A 60 0.97 5.52 14.35
N LEU A 61 -0.13 6.03 13.82
CA LEU A 61 -0.60 5.81 12.45
C LEU A 61 -0.65 7.15 11.70
N PHE A 62 -0.34 7.11 10.40
CA PHE A 62 -0.60 8.23 9.49
C PHE A 62 -1.86 7.96 8.68
N LEU A 63 -2.90 8.75 8.90
CA LEU A 63 -4.04 8.81 7.98
C LEU A 63 -3.66 9.75 6.84
N VAL A 64 -3.52 9.22 5.63
CA VAL A 64 -3.08 9.96 4.45
C VAL A 64 -4.23 10.09 3.45
N PHE A 65 -4.58 11.32 3.12
CA PHE A 65 -5.57 11.66 2.10
C PHE A 65 -4.85 12.25 0.88
N GLY A 66 -5.05 11.65 -0.29
CA GLY A 66 -4.53 12.17 -1.55
C GLY A 66 -5.61 12.96 -2.28
N LYS A 67 -5.32 14.20 -2.66
CA LYS A 67 -6.11 14.99 -3.60
C LYS A 67 -5.42 14.93 -4.95
N ALA A 68 -5.98 14.12 -5.86
CA ALA A 68 -5.53 14.07 -7.24
C ALA A 68 -6.15 15.24 -8.01
N THR A 69 -5.32 16.12 -8.55
CA THR A 69 -5.77 17.13 -9.51
C THR A 69 -6.00 16.43 -10.84
N ILE A 70 -7.26 16.27 -11.25
CA ILE A 70 -7.58 15.79 -12.59
C ILE A 70 -7.43 16.99 -13.53
N PRO A 71 -6.46 17.01 -14.46
CA PRO A 71 -6.36 18.09 -15.43
C PRO A 71 -7.60 18.04 -16.33
N CYS A 72 -8.33 19.15 -16.41
CA CYS A 72 -9.43 19.31 -17.36
C CYS A 72 -8.81 19.49 -18.75
N SER A 73 -8.91 18.48 -19.62
CA SER A 73 -8.56 18.61 -21.03
C SER A 73 -9.56 19.57 -21.70
N ARG A 74 -9.09 20.76 -22.11
CA ARG A 74 -9.77 21.60 -23.08
C ARG A 74 -9.40 21.18 -24.49
#